data_AF-A0A7Y5IY80-F1
#
_entry.id   AF-A0A7Y5IY80-F1
#
_cell.length_a   1.000
_cell.length_b   1.000
_cell.length_c   1.000
_cell.angle_alpha   90.00
_cell.angle_beta   90.00
_cell.angle_gamma   90.00
#
_symmetry.space_group_name_H-M   'P 1'
#
loop_
_entity.id
_entity.type
_entity.pdbx_description
1 polymer ?
#
loop_
_entity_poly.entity_id
_entity_poly.type
_entity_poly.pdbx_seq_one_letter_code
_entity_poly.pdbx_strand_id
1 'polypeptide(L)'
;MPPRLRRLLPLAGFICLQAVPGCRAERESGAQFDLSERARMIRAARALIRGETIGADLCPNRIGQHFVFLYRREGQGAARIASGSGESLLGAFDQAARPFRADGPPPVGSTETVKVEVSVEIGPLEGPETLGVRGLDPGVEGLWFPDPSLALSADELLSQGLLDDNGRPRPKEVSDYLASGRRLDLPNRVPALAGESFQRLKFESFASIQGATPVSLYRGNPLPERVTPESLLAASRRGGDYLIRHQEAGGDFGYRYLPQLDSYGKGYNLLRHAGTCYSLLLLYQVTEDVRYLLGAKRGIESLLARAKGPREDEEAKDFLCVATSEGREGNLGGSALAALALNEYVLATGDQTWLPKARALGRFLLHQQEESGHFLSKYFYTDPPGGQSDSIYYPGEAVLALVRLHQTDGDKRWLQAAEAGARWLIETRDAEKADSDLPHDHWLLMALNELYALTRTELYLRHGGRIADEIVKAMRRDPEPPDWMGSFYVPPRCTPTSTRGEGLVAAYYLTHVAGAVENDYLESLKSMSQYVLRCQINELNGMCLPDPGRALGGFRASLTNWEVRIDYVQHAISMLLGLREILMEPENAVTAP
;
A
#
# COMPACT_ATOMS: atom_id res chain seq x y z
N MET A 1 7.69 -10.51 15.98
CA MET A 1 8.96 -9.74 16.10
C MET A 1 9.88 -10.54 17.02
N PRO A 2 11.17 -10.72 16.71
CA PRO A 2 12.03 -11.57 17.53
C PRO A 2 12.29 -10.94 18.91
N PRO A 3 12.70 -11.77 19.88
CA PRO A 3 12.65 -11.45 21.30
C PRO A 3 13.77 -10.50 21.72
N ARG A 4 13.40 -9.52 22.56
CA ARG A 4 14.24 -8.64 23.39
C ARG A 4 14.80 -7.39 22.71
N LEU A 5 13.99 -6.34 22.81
CA LEU A 5 14.42 -5.06 23.37
C LEU A 5 15.32 -5.31 24.60
N ARG A 6 16.65 -5.26 24.42
CA ARG A 6 17.59 -4.99 25.50
C ARG A 6 17.93 -3.51 25.47
N ARG A 7 17.46 -2.79 26.48
CA ARG A 7 18.04 -1.51 26.94
C ARG A 7 19.54 -1.69 27.22
N LEU A 8 20.38 -0.76 26.77
CA LEU A 8 21.30 0.07 27.59
C LEU A 8 22.28 0.90 26.73
N LEU A 9 22.07 2.23 26.78
CA LEU A 9 23.02 3.36 26.86
C LEU A 9 23.77 3.90 25.60
N PRO A 10 24.08 5.22 25.60
CA PRO A 10 24.39 6.05 24.43
C PRO A 10 25.89 6.26 24.21
N LEU A 11 26.32 6.59 22.99
CA LEU A 11 27.45 7.52 22.76
C LEU A 11 27.63 7.94 21.28
N ALA A 12 27.62 9.27 21.14
CA ALA A 12 28.14 10.20 20.12
C ALA A 12 29.06 9.76 18.97
N GLY A 13 28.89 10.49 17.84
CA GLY A 13 29.92 10.87 16.84
C GLY A 13 30.04 9.88 15.67
N PHE A 14 30.20 10.27 14.40
CA PHE A 14 30.51 11.54 13.75
C PHE A 14 30.00 11.47 12.30
N ILE A 15 29.73 12.65 11.73
CA ILE A 15 29.35 12.90 10.33
C ILE A 15 30.46 12.50 9.37
N CYS A 16 30.12 11.85 8.25
CA CYS A 16 30.81 12.08 6.98
C CYS A 16 29.86 11.81 5.80
N LEU A 17 29.15 12.85 5.35
CA LEU A 17 28.46 12.89 4.07
C LEU A 17 29.53 12.97 2.97
N GLN A 18 29.78 11.85 2.28
CA GLN A 18 30.43 11.90 0.97
C GLN A 18 29.35 11.87 -0.12
N ALA A 19 29.31 12.95 -0.90
CA ALA A 19 28.58 13.02 -2.16
C ALA A 19 29.14 11.96 -3.12
N VAL A 20 28.29 11.07 -3.62
CA VAL A 20 28.67 10.15 -4.70
C VAL A 20 28.00 10.59 -6.00
N PRO A 21 28.77 10.93 -7.05
CA PRO A 21 28.23 11.36 -8.33
C PRO A 21 27.86 10.18 -9.24
N GLY A 22 26.83 10.40 -10.06
CA GLY A 22 26.66 9.73 -11.35
C GLY A 22 25.85 8.44 -11.34
N CYS A 23 24.52 8.57 -11.44
CA CYS A 23 23.65 7.45 -11.80
C CYS A 23 23.87 7.12 -13.29
N ARG A 24 24.84 6.25 -13.60
CA ARG A 24 24.92 5.56 -14.90
C ARG A 24 23.85 4.46 -14.94
N ALA A 25 22.60 4.81 -15.21
CA ALA A 25 21.52 3.83 -15.41
C ALA A 25 20.43 4.28 -16.40
N GLU A 26 20.66 5.31 -17.23
CA GLU A 26 19.62 5.83 -18.14
C GLU A 26 19.83 5.49 -19.63
N ARG A 27 20.70 4.52 -19.99
CA ARG A 27 20.92 4.16 -21.41
C ARG A 27 20.18 2.92 -21.94
N GLU A 28 19.19 2.38 -21.22
CA GLU A 28 18.50 1.15 -21.68
C GLU A 28 16.97 1.19 -21.70
N SER A 29 16.31 2.25 -21.24
CA SER A 29 14.84 2.38 -21.40
C SER A 29 14.53 3.29 -22.58
N GLY A 30 13.53 2.94 -23.40
CA GLY A 30 13.05 3.72 -24.57
C GLY A 30 12.48 5.12 -24.29
N ALA A 31 13.06 5.85 -23.34
CA ALA A 31 12.82 7.26 -23.08
C ALA A 31 13.37 8.12 -24.23
N GLN A 32 12.52 8.97 -24.77
CA GLN A 32 12.82 9.95 -25.80
C GLN A 32 13.46 11.22 -25.23
N PHE A 33 13.30 11.53 -23.93
CA PHE A 33 13.92 12.71 -23.31
C PHE A 33 14.94 12.33 -22.24
N ASP A 34 16.12 12.92 -22.27
CA ASP A 34 17.14 12.75 -21.22
C ASP A 34 16.88 13.65 -19.98
N LEU A 35 17.63 13.43 -18.89
CA LEU A 35 17.49 14.23 -17.66
C LEU A 35 17.71 15.74 -17.87
N SER A 36 18.61 16.13 -18.78
CA SER A 36 18.89 17.52 -19.10
C SER A 36 17.72 18.17 -19.84
N GLU A 37 17.14 17.46 -20.81
CA GLU A 37 15.93 17.85 -21.53
C GLU A 37 14.74 17.99 -20.59
N ARG A 38 14.51 17.01 -19.71
CA ARG A 38 13.46 17.09 -18.67
C ARG A 38 13.65 18.30 -17.75
N ALA A 39 14.87 18.56 -17.31
CA ALA A 39 15.17 19.73 -16.48
C ALA A 39 14.95 21.06 -17.20
N ARG A 40 15.29 21.14 -18.49
CA ARG A 40 14.99 22.31 -19.33
C ARG A 40 13.49 22.51 -19.50
N MET A 41 12.73 21.45 -19.77
CA MET A 41 11.27 21.50 -19.91
C MET A 41 10.56 21.87 -18.60
N ILE A 42 11.02 21.42 -17.43
CA ILE A 42 10.50 21.89 -16.13
C ILE A 42 10.74 23.39 -15.95
N ARG A 43 11.94 23.90 -16.32
CA ARG A 43 12.23 25.33 -16.26
C ARG A 43 11.35 26.12 -17.23
N ALA A 44 11.18 25.61 -18.45
CA ALA A 44 10.29 26.18 -19.45
C ALA A 44 8.85 26.28 -18.94
N ALA A 45 8.31 25.19 -18.36
CA ALA A 45 6.97 25.15 -17.79
C ALA A 45 6.80 26.23 -16.70
N ARG A 46 7.71 26.31 -15.73
CA ARG A 46 7.67 27.33 -14.66
C ARG A 46 7.69 28.76 -15.21
N ALA A 47 8.59 29.05 -16.15
CA ALA A 47 8.72 30.36 -16.77
C ALA A 47 7.44 30.74 -17.54
N LEU A 48 6.94 29.85 -18.40
CA LEU A 48 5.76 30.09 -19.22
C LEU A 48 4.48 30.27 -18.40
N ILE A 49 4.32 29.48 -17.31
CA ILE A 49 3.22 29.62 -16.36
C ILE A 49 3.23 31.02 -15.72
N ARG A 50 4.41 31.59 -15.46
CA ARG A 50 4.59 32.95 -14.92
C ARG A 50 4.48 34.06 -15.97
N GLY A 51 4.23 33.72 -17.23
CA GLY A 51 4.14 34.68 -18.33
C GLY A 51 5.49 35.17 -18.83
N GLU A 52 6.59 34.51 -18.44
CA GLU A 52 7.92 34.82 -18.93
C GLU A 52 8.11 34.28 -20.36
N THR A 53 8.94 34.97 -21.15
CA THR A 53 9.35 34.47 -22.48
C THR A 53 10.53 33.52 -22.32
N ILE A 54 10.48 32.36 -22.95
CA ILE A 54 11.58 31.39 -22.92
C ILE A 54 12.35 31.40 -24.24
N GLY A 55 13.67 31.18 -24.16
CA GLY A 55 14.51 30.95 -25.32
C GLY A 55 14.28 29.56 -25.93
N ALA A 56 14.66 29.39 -27.20
CA ALA A 56 14.60 28.12 -27.90
C ALA A 56 15.49 27.02 -27.27
N ASP A 57 16.39 27.38 -26.36
CA ASP A 57 17.29 26.47 -25.66
C ASP A 57 16.60 25.68 -24.54
N LEU A 58 15.49 26.18 -23.98
CA LEU A 58 14.78 25.56 -22.85
C LEU A 58 13.78 24.47 -23.26
N CYS A 59 13.42 24.38 -24.54
CA CYS A 59 12.52 23.34 -25.06
C CYS A 59 13.17 22.65 -26.26
N PRO A 60 13.25 21.31 -26.30
CA PRO A 60 13.76 20.61 -27.47
C PRO A 60 12.99 21.02 -28.74
N ASN A 61 13.72 21.30 -29.82
CA ASN A 61 13.11 21.63 -31.11
C ASN A 61 12.61 20.33 -31.77
N ARG A 62 11.33 20.02 -31.58
CA ARG A 62 10.63 18.89 -32.21
C ARG A 62 9.44 19.40 -33.01
N ILE A 63 9.35 18.95 -34.25
CA ILE A 63 8.30 19.28 -35.22
C ILE A 63 7.40 18.05 -35.37
N GLY A 64 6.10 18.29 -35.47
CA GLY A 64 5.06 17.27 -35.50
C GLY A 64 3.95 17.58 -34.52
N GLN A 65 2.84 16.85 -34.60
CA GLN A 65 1.74 17.02 -33.65
C GLN A 65 2.19 16.57 -32.26
N HIS A 66 2.17 17.49 -31.29
CA HIS A 66 2.46 17.22 -29.89
C HIS A 66 1.27 17.61 -29.00
N PHE A 67 1.15 16.95 -27.87
CA PHE A 67 0.30 17.31 -26.74
C PHE A 67 1.18 17.47 -25.50
N VAL A 68 0.99 18.57 -24.78
CA VAL A 68 1.68 18.87 -23.52
C VAL A 68 0.63 19.11 -22.46
N PHE A 69 0.77 18.44 -21.32
CA PHE A 69 -0.01 18.71 -20.11
C PHE A 69 0.89 19.32 -19.05
N LEU A 70 0.44 20.41 -18.47
CA LEU A 70 1.09 21.08 -17.36
C LEU A 70 0.20 20.96 -16.12
N TYR A 71 0.84 20.58 -15.03
CA TYR A 71 0.21 20.47 -13.72
C TYR A 71 0.96 21.40 -12.77
N ARG A 72 0.22 22.30 -12.12
CA ARG A 72 0.75 23.15 -11.04
C ARG A 72 0.03 22.80 -9.75
N ARG A 73 0.79 22.38 -8.75
CA ARG A 73 0.29 22.11 -7.39
C ARG A 73 1.01 22.99 -6.38
N GLU A 74 0.23 23.50 -5.43
CA GLU A 74 0.70 24.34 -4.34
C GLU A 74 0.27 23.70 -3.01
N GLY A 75 1.23 23.48 -2.11
CA GLY A 75 0.95 22.86 -0.81
C GLY A 75 0.30 21.48 -0.95
N GLN A 76 -0.79 21.24 -0.19
CA GLN A 76 -1.47 19.94 -0.15
C GLN A 76 -2.68 19.81 -1.09
N GLY A 77 -3.07 20.88 -1.79
CA GLY A 77 -4.27 20.91 -2.64
C GLY A 77 -4.17 20.09 -3.93
N ALA A 78 -5.28 20.01 -4.66
CA ALA A 78 -5.33 19.46 -6.01
C ALA A 78 -4.51 20.30 -6.99
N ALA A 79 -3.92 19.64 -7.99
CA ALA A 79 -3.24 20.31 -9.08
C ALA A 79 -4.23 21.06 -9.97
N ARG A 80 -3.83 22.25 -10.40
CA ARG A 80 -4.44 22.96 -11.53
C ARG A 80 -3.83 22.40 -12.81
N ILE A 81 -4.67 22.06 -13.79
CA ILE A 81 -4.26 21.33 -15.00
C ILE A 81 -4.65 22.15 -16.23
N ALA A 82 -3.74 22.22 -17.19
CA ALA A 82 -4.05 22.68 -18.54
C ALA A 82 -3.24 21.88 -19.56
N SER A 83 -3.76 21.81 -20.79
CA SER A 83 -3.09 21.17 -21.91
C SER A 83 -2.94 22.12 -23.09
N GLY A 84 -2.05 21.74 -24.00
CA GLY A 84 -1.86 22.42 -25.27
C GLY A 84 -1.45 21.41 -26.33
N SER A 85 -1.81 21.70 -27.57
CA SER A 85 -1.46 20.95 -28.76
C SER A 85 -0.84 21.86 -29.82
N GLY A 86 0.04 21.33 -30.65
CA GLY A 86 0.65 22.12 -31.72
C GLY A 86 1.60 21.32 -32.60
N GLU A 87 1.93 21.88 -33.75
CA GLU A 87 2.88 21.31 -34.72
C GLU A 87 4.36 21.44 -34.28
N SER A 88 4.60 21.99 -33.10
CA SER A 88 5.89 22.00 -32.43
C SER A 88 5.72 21.84 -30.92
N LEU A 89 6.73 21.25 -30.27
CA LEU A 89 6.71 21.07 -28.82
C LEU A 89 6.60 22.41 -28.07
N LEU A 90 7.36 23.43 -28.51
CA LEU A 90 7.30 24.77 -27.92
C LEU A 90 5.91 25.41 -28.08
N GLY A 91 5.26 25.23 -29.23
CA GLY A 91 3.91 25.72 -29.47
C GLY A 91 2.88 25.07 -28.53
N ALA A 92 2.98 23.75 -28.32
CA ALA A 92 2.14 23.04 -27.37
C ALA A 92 2.36 23.51 -25.92
N PHE A 93 3.62 23.75 -25.51
CA PHE A 93 3.94 24.32 -24.20
C PHE A 93 3.36 25.72 -23.99
N ASP A 94 3.52 26.63 -24.96
CA ASP A 94 2.97 27.99 -24.83
C ASP A 94 1.44 27.95 -24.74
N GLN A 95 0.78 27.11 -25.55
CA GLN A 95 -0.68 26.95 -25.45
C GLN A 95 -1.10 26.41 -24.08
N ALA A 96 -0.42 25.37 -23.57
CA ALA A 96 -0.72 24.77 -22.26
C ALA A 96 -0.52 25.75 -21.09
N ALA A 97 0.42 26.69 -21.20
CA ALA A 97 0.73 27.62 -20.13
C ALA A 97 -0.20 28.84 -20.06
N ARG A 98 -0.84 29.24 -21.17
CA ARG A 98 -1.69 30.44 -21.24
C ARG A 98 -2.77 30.51 -20.14
N PRO A 99 -3.52 29.44 -19.84
CA PRO A 99 -4.58 29.49 -18.83
C PRO A 99 -4.07 29.78 -17.41
N PHE A 100 -2.85 29.35 -17.07
CA PHE A 100 -2.27 29.62 -15.76
C PHE A 100 -1.93 31.10 -15.53
N ARG A 101 -1.70 31.87 -16.60
CA ARG A 101 -1.43 33.31 -16.49
C ARG A 101 -2.65 34.06 -15.96
N ALA A 102 -3.85 33.59 -16.30
CA ALA A 102 -5.11 34.12 -15.78
C ALA A 102 -5.40 33.64 -14.34
N ASP A 103 -4.83 32.50 -13.94
CA ASP A 103 -4.97 31.92 -12.60
C ASP A 103 -4.16 32.64 -11.52
N GLY A 104 -3.21 33.50 -11.93
CA GLY A 104 -2.34 34.26 -11.03
C GLY A 104 -1.12 33.47 -10.52
N PRO A 105 -0.16 34.17 -9.89
CA PRO A 105 1.04 33.54 -9.34
C PRO A 105 0.73 32.75 -8.05
N PRO A 106 1.58 31.77 -7.69
CA PRO A 106 1.44 31.04 -6.44
C PRO A 106 1.55 31.97 -5.23
N PRO A 107 0.87 31.66 -4.10
CA PRO A 107 1.03 32.37 -2.84
C PRO A 107 2.49 32.44 -2.39
N VAL A 108 2.88 33.58 -1.81
CA VAL A 108 4.24 33.76 -1.28
C VAL A 108 4.51 32.72 -0.18
N GLY A 109 5.57 31.94 -0.34
CA GLY A 109 6.01 30.94 0.63
C GLY A 109 5.47 29.52 0.41
N SER A 110 4.63 29.28 -0.61
CA SER A 110 4.22 27.92 -0.96
C SER A 110 5.30 27.18 -1.75
N THR A 111 5.54 25.91 -1.42
CA THR A 111 6.35 25.03 -2.27
C THR A 111 5.55 24.64 -3.51
N GLU A 112 6.06 25.03 -4.68
CA GLU A 112 5.45 24.72 -5.97
C GLU A 112 5.93 23.35 -6.49
N THR A 113 4.99 22.50 -6.89
CA THR A 113 5.28 21.26 -7.65
C THR A 113 4.76 21.44 -9.06
N VAL A 114 5.65 21.23 -10.04
CA VAL A 114 5.30 21.21 -11.46
C VAL A 114 5.49 19.81 -12.00
N LYS A 115 4.46 19.28 -12.66
CA LYS A 115 4.53 18.07 -13.46
C LYS A 115 4.25 18.42 -14.91
N VAL A 116 4.95 17.73 -15.81
CA VAL A 116 4.85 17.87 -17.25
C VAL A 116 4.62 16.48 -17.84
N GLU A 117 3.71 16.39 -18.79
CA GLU A 117 3.55 15.21 -19.64
C GLU A 117 3.61 15.61 -21.10
N VAL A 118 4.43 14.89 -21.87
CA VAL A 118 4.62 15.16 -23.30
C VAL A 118 4.22 13.92 -24.08
N SER A 119 3.36 14.07 -25.08
CA SER A 119 2.98 12.95 -25.94
C SER A 119 4.16 12.45 -26.75
N VAL A 120 4.41 11.16 -26.70
CA VAL A 120 5.52 10.47 -27.39
C VAL A 120 5.05 9.49 -28.45
N GLU A 121 3.78 9.07 -28.37
CA GLU A 121 3.11 8.23 -29.38
C GLU A 121 1.66 8.73 -29.53
N ILE A 122 1.21 8.84 -30.77
CA ILE A 122 -0.19 9.08 -31.14
C ILE A 122 -0.57 7.92 -32.05
N GLY A 123 -1.66 7.23 -31.73
CA GLY A 123 -2.09 6.09 -32.53
C GLY A 123 -3.61 5.97 -32.60
N PRO A 124 -4.12 5.27 -33.62
CA PRO A 124 -5.51 4.85 -33.63
C PRO A 124 -5.82 3.98 -32.41
N LEU A 125 -7.06 4.04 -31.97
CA LEU A 125 -7.64 2.99 -31.15
C LEU A 125 -8.15 1.87 -32.11
N GLU A 126 -7.28 1.01 -32.67
CA GLU A 126 -7.67 -0.12 -33.57
C GLU A 126 -8.49 -1.20 -32.80
N GLY A 127 -9.52 -1.94 -33.28
CA GLY A 127 -10.23 -2.19 -34.58
C GLY A 127 -11.56 -3.01 -34.36
N PRO A 128 -12.22 -3.62 -35.39
CA PRO A 128 -13.69 -3.67 -35.63
C PRO A 128 -14.60 -4.41 -34.61
N GLU A 129 -15.90 -4.06 -34.62
CA GLU A 129 -16.98 -4.50 -33.71
C GLU A 129 -17.09 -6.02 -33.45
N THR A 130 -16.49 -6.85 -34.30
CA THR A 130 -16.58 -8.32 -34.23
C THR A 130 -15.47 -9.01 -33.42
N LEU A 131 -14.48 -8.29 -32.87
CA LEU A 131 -13.33 -8.89 -32.15
C LEU A 131 -13.05 -8.34 -30.72
N GLY A 132 -13.90 -7.48 -30.16
CA GLY A 132 -13.74 -6.98 -28.79
C GLY A 132 -12.66 -5.90 -28.67
N VAL A 133 -13.10 -4.64 -28.66
CA VAL A 133 -12.24 -3.44 -28.55
C VAL A 133 -11.34 -3.50 -27.31
N ARG A 134 -10.01 -3.36 -27.50
CA ARG A 134 -9.01 -3.14 -26.44
C ARG A 134 -9.19 -1.73 -25.87
N GLY A 135 -9.43 -1.61 -24.56
CA GLY A 135 -9.45 -0.31 -23.89
C GLY A 135 -8.05 0.27 -23.66
N LEU A 136 -8.02 1.50 -23.17
CA LEU A 136 -6.79 2.21 -22.80
C LEU A 136 -6.11 1.51 -21.62
N ASP A 137 -4.77 1.50 -21.61
CA ASP A 137 -4.00 1.08 -20.44
C ASP A 137 -4.06 2.15 -19.32
N PRO A 138 -4.76 1.91 -18.19
CA PRO A 138 -5.09 2.95 -17.22
C PRO A 138 -3.88 3.57 -16.51
N GLY A 139 -3.58 4.84 -16.76
CA GLY A 139 -2.40 5.53 -16.20
C GLY A 139 -1.15 5.45 -17.08
N VAL A 140 -1.22 4.82 -18.26
CA VAL A 140 -0.19 4.88 -19.30
C VAL A 140 -0.70 5.58 -20.55
N GLU A 141 -1.93 5.24 -20.98
CA GLU A 141 -2.54 5.79 -22.18
C GLU A 141 -3.59 6.87 -21.84
N GLY A 142 -3.55 7.98 -22.58
CA GLY A 142 -4.55 9.05 -22.59
C GLY A 142 -5.47 8.95 -23.80
N LEU A 143 -6.42 9.89 -23.86
CA LEU A 143 -7.47 9.95 -24.88
C LEU A 143 -7.42 11.30 -25.61
N TRP A 144 -7.44 11.28 -26.94
CA TRP A 144 -7.52 12.47 -27.78
C TRP A 144 -8.82 12.48 -28.59
N PHE A 145 -9.57 13.58 -28.47
CA PHE A 145 -10.71 14.00 -29.28
C PHE A 145 -10.18 14.92 -30.39
N PRO A 146 -10.22 14.53 -31.68
CA PRO A 146 -9.72 15.38 -32.76
C PRO A 146 -10.61 16.61 -33.02
N ASP A 147 -11.92 16.49 -32.85
CA ASP A 147 -12.88 17.57 -33.06
C ASP A 147 -13.96 17.57 -31.95
N PRO A 148 -13.92 18.51 -30.99
CA PRO A 148 -12.91 19.56 -30.80
C PRO A 148 -11.55 18.96 -30.38
N SER A 149 -10.44 19.60 -30.77
CA SER A 149 -9.08 19.19 -30.39
C SER A 149 -8.87 19.31 -28.87
N LEU A 150 -9.21 18.24 -28.16
CA LEU A 150 -9.18 18.12 -26.70
C LEU A 150 -8.51 16.81 -26.33
N ALA A 151 -7.61 16.82 -25.35
CA ALA A 151 -6.99 15.59 -24.87
C ALA A 151 -7.14 15.45 -23.35
N LEU A 152 -7.31 14.21 -22.89
CA LEU A 152 -7.25 13.79 -21.49
C LEU A 152 -5.98 12.97 -21.28
N SER A 153 -5.20 13.33 -20.27
CA SER A 153 -4.01 12.59 -19.88
C SER A 153 -4.36 11.25 -19.23
N ALA A 154 -3.37 10.36 -19.16
CA ALA A 154 -3.52 9.08 -18.49
C ALA A 154 -3.80 9.24 -16.97
N ASP A 155 -3.20 10.24 -16.33
CA ASP A 155 -3.40 10.52 -14.90
C ASP A 155 -4.79 11.09 -14.61
N GLU A 156 -5.33 11.96 -15.47
CA GLU A 156 -6.72 12.43 -15.33
C GLU A 156 -7.69 11.26 -15.47
N LEU A 157 -7.55 10.45 -16.53
CA LEU A 157 -8.42 9.30 -16.77
C LEU A 157 -8.43 8.34 -15.57
N LEU A 158 -7.25 8.09 -15.00
CA LEU A 158 -7.10 7.17 -13.88
C LEU A 158 -7.59 7.77 -12.55
N SER A 159 -7.14 8.98 -12.19
CA SER A 159 -7.44 9.60 -10.88
C SER A 159 -8.89 10.08 -10.73
N GLN A 160 -9.56 10.37 -11.84
CA GLN A 160 -10.95 10.81 -11.84
C GLN A 160 -11.95 9.67 -12.10
N GLY A 161 -11.44 8.44 -12.31
CA GLY A 161 -12.29 7.29 -12.61
C GLY A 161 -13.05 7.52 -13.92
N LEU A 162 -12.35 7.82 -15.00
CA LEU A 162 -13.01 8.05 -16.28
C LEU A 162 -13.05 6.79 -17.14
N LEU A 163 -12.48 5.69 -16.65
CA LEU A 163 -12.42 4.39 -17.32
C LEU A 163 -13.20 3.32 -16.54
N ASP A 164 -13.75 2.36 -17.26
CA ASP A 164 -14.24 1.10 -16.69
C ASP A 164 -13.10 0.09 -16.45
N ASP A 165 -13.42 -1.09 -15.91
CA ASP A 165 -12.43 -2.13 -15.61
C ASP A 165 -11.73 -2.70 -16.86
N ASN A 166 -12.29 -2.46 -18.06
CA ASN A 166 -11.71 -2.86 -19.33
C ASN A 166 -10.92 -1.72 -20.00
N GLY A 167 -10.73 -0.59 -19.33
CA GLY A 167 -10.03 0.58 -19.86
C GLY A 167 -10.86 1.40 -20.85
N ARG A 168 -12.19 1.25 -20.89
CA ARG A 168 -13.07 2.00 -21.80
C ARG A 168 -13.54 3.30 -21.13
N PRO A 169 -13.56 4.44 -21.85
CA PRO A 169 -14.10 5.68 -21.33
C PRO A 169 -15.55 5.54 -20.86
N ARG A 170 -15.87 6.09 -19.70
CA ARG A 170 -17.23 6.13 -19.14
C ARG A 170 -17.90 7.45 -19.54
N PRO A 171 -18.90 7.45 -20.45
CA PRO A 171 -19.32 8.68 -21.11
C PRO A 171 -19.85 9.77 -20.19
N LYS A 172 -20.64 9.38 -19.21
CA LYS A 172 -21.22 10.31 -18.25
C LYS A 172 -20.14 10.94 -17.37
N GLU A 173 -19.24 10.13 -16.83
CA GLU A 173 -18.16 10.55 -15.93
C GLU A 173 -17.17 11.47 -16.66
N VAL A 174 -16.84 11.18 -17.92
CA VAL A 174 -16.04 12.10 -18.75
C VAL A 174 -16.76 13.42 -18.95
N SER A 175 -18.05 13.40 -19.30
CA SER A 175 -18.83 14.61 -19.47
C SER A 175 -18.90 15.44 -18.19
N ASP A 176 -19.17 14.81 -17.05
CA ASP A 176 -19.25 15.44 -15.74
C ASP A 176 -17.88 16.03 -15.32
N TYR A 177 -16.78 15.31 -15.60
CA TYR A 177 -15.43 15.81 -15.36
C TYR A 177 -15.10 17.04 -16.20
N LEU A 178 -15.44 17.04 -17.50
CA LEU A 178 -15.22 18.17 -18.38
C LEU A 178 -16.07 19.40 -17.99
N ALA A 179 -17.22 19.20 -17.36
CA ALA A 179 -18.04 20.28 -16.81
C ALA A 179 -17.58 20.76 -15.41
N SER A 180 -16.63 20.09 -14.77
CA SER A 180 -16.32 20.30 -13.34
C SER A 180 -15.50 21.56 -13.02
N GLY A 181 -14.93 22.23 -14.03
CA GLY A 181 -14.05 23.39 -13.83
C GLY A 181 -12.68 23.07 -13.23
N ARG A 182 -12.30 21.80 -13.11
CA ARG A 182 -10.98 21.36 -12.58
C ARG A 182 -9.81 21.61 -13.52
N ARG A 183 -10.09 21.76 -14.80
CA ARG A 183 -9.12 22.13 -15.83
C ARG A 183 -9.29 23.59 -16.24
N LEU A 184 -8.18 24.24 -16.53
CA LEU A 184 -8.14 25.66 -16.89
C LEU A 184 -8.43 25.92 -18.37
N ASP A 185 -8.27 24.92 -19.23
CA ASP A 185 -8.24 25.04 -20.69
C ASP A 185 -9.47 24.46 -21.40
N LEU A 186 -10.50 24.06 -20.65
CA LEU A 186 -11.62 23.33 -21.25
C LEU A 186 -12.50 24.21 -22.13
N PRO A 187 -12.96 23.69 -23.29
CA PRO A 187 -13.88 24.40 -24.16
C PRO A 187 -15.28 24.52 -23.55
N ASN A 188 -16.04 25.53 -23.97
CA ASN A 188 -17.42 25.77 -23.54
C ASN A 188 -18.41 24.63 -23.89
N ARG A 189 -18.01 23.69 -24.75
CA ARG A 189 -18.83 22.55 -25.20
C ARG A 189 -18.13 21.24 -24.87
N VAL A 190 -18.84 20.36 -24.18
CA VAL A 190 -18.39 18.99 -23.88
C VAL A 190 -18.51 18.12 -25.15
N PRO A 191 -17.46 17.41 -25.58
CA PRO A 191 -17.50 16.49 -26.72
C PRO A 191 -18.37 15.27 -26.43
N ALA A 192 -18.99 14.71 -27.47
CA ALA A 192 -19.83 13.53 -27.33
C ALA A 192 -19.00 12.26 -27.52
N LEU A 193 -19.02 11.36 -26.53
CA LEU A 193 -18.27 10.09 -26.65
C LEU A 193 -18.88 9.08 -27.64
N ALA A 194 -20.11 9.32 -28.12
CA ALA A 194 -20.78 8.45 -29.07
C ALA A 194 -20.55 8.89 -30.51
N GLY A 195 -19.98 8.00 -31.34
CA GLY A 195 -19.87 8.20 -32.79
C GLY A 195 -18.67 9.03 -33.28
N GLU A 196 -17.78 9.47 -32.40
CA GLU A 196 -16.54 10.18 -32.77
C GLU A 196 -15.34 9.23 -32.92
N SER A 197 -14.35 9.64 -33.73
CA SER A 197 -13.08 8.91 -33.88
C SER A 197 -12.06 9.41 -32.85
N PHE A 198 -11.78 8.61 -31.82
CA PHE A 198 -10.78 8.96 -30.80
C PHE A 198 -9.44 8.32 -31.11
N GLN A 199 -8.38 8.94 -30.59
CA GLN A 199 -7.03 8.42 -30.66
C GLN A 199 -6.46 8.20 -29.26
N ARG A 200 -5.52 7.28 -29.15
CA ARG A 200 -4.76 7.07 -27.92
C ARG A 200 -3.49 7.91 -27.93
N LEU A 201 -3.11 8.38 -26.75
CA LEU A 201 -1.87 9.10 -26.51
C LEU A 201 -1.02 8.30 -25.53
N LYS A 202 0.28 8.16 -25.76
CA LYS A 202 1.24 7.79 -24.69
C LYS A 202 2.09 8.97 -24.32
N PHE A 203 2.52 9.01 -23.08
CA PHE A 203 3.26 10.14 -22.52
C PHE A 203 4.59 9.72 -21.93
N GLU A 204 5.55 10.62 -22.01
CA GLU A 204 6.61 10.71 -21.01
C GLU A 204 6.22 11.75 -19.96
N SER A 205 6.21 11.32 -18.71
CA SER A 205 5.80 12.13 -17.58
C SER A 205 7.00 12.38 -16.66
N PHE A 206 7.17 13.62 -16.20
CA PHE A 206 8.21 13.98 -15.24
C PHE A 206 7.77 15.16 -14.38
N ALA A 207 8.28 15.23 -13.16
CA ALA A 207 7.88 16.25 -12.20
C ALA A 207 9.06 16.77 -11.38
N SER A 208 8.93 17.99 -10.85
CA SER A 208 9.90 18.60 -9.96
C SER A 208 9.18 19.41 -8.89
N ILE A 209 9.50 19.11 -7.64
CA ILE A 209 9.24 19.99 -6.50
C ILE A 209 10.24 21.16 -6.58
N GLN A 210 9.82 22.37 -6.22
CA GLN A 210 10.68 23.56 -6.25
C GLN A 210 12.02 23.32 -5.55
N GLY A 211 13.12 23.56 -6.28
CA GLY A 211 14.49 23.35 -5.80
C GLY A 211 15.02 21.92 -5.95
N ALA A 212 14.20 20.95 -6.36
CA ALA A 212 14.62 19.57 -6.57
C ALA A 212 14.85 19.25 -8.07
N THR A 213 15.75 18.30 -8.32
CA THR A 213 15.96 17.71 -9.65
C THR A 213 14.67 17.04 -10.15
N PRO A 214 14.32 17.14 -11.45
CA PRO A 214 13.19 16.42 -11.98
C PRO A 214 13.32 14.91 -11.84
N VAL A 215 12.20 14.25 -11.61
CA VAL A 215 12.08 12.79 -11.57
C VAL A 215 11.14 12.33 -12.67
N SER A 216 11.48 11.23 -13.33
CA SER A 216 10.62 10.57 -14.31
C SER A 216 9.51 9.79 -13.62
N LEU A 217 8.33 9.79 -14.22
CA LEU A 217 7.14 9.16 -13.67
C LEU A 217 6.58 8.12 -14.63
N TYR A 218 6.05 7.04 -14.07
CA TYR A 218 5.29 6.02 -14.75
C TYR A 218 4.01 5.71 -13.93
N ARG A 219 2.83 5.84 -14.55
CA ARG A 219 1.53 5.89 -13.85
C ARG A 219 1.51 6.85 -12.65
N GLY A 220 2.16 8.00 -12.83
CA GLY A 220 2.32 9.02 -11.78
C GLY A 220 3.37 8.73 -10.71
N ASN A 221 4.07 7.58 -10.74
CA ASN A 221 5.03 7.16 -9.71
C ASN A 221 6.49 7.30 -10.18
N PRO A 222 7.42 7.73 -9.32
CA PRO A 222 8.84 7.64 -9.62
C PRO A 222 9.28 6.17 -9.78
N LEU A 223 10.12 5.89 -10.79
CA LEU A 223 10.74 4.58 -11.02
C LEU A 223 12.24 4.62 -10.71
N PRO A 224 12.85 3.51 -10.27
CA PRO A 224 12.76 2.91 -8.93
C PRO A 224 13.48 3.73 -7.84
N GLU A 225 12.92 3.77 -6.63
CA GLU A 225 13.64 4.18 -5.44
C GLU A 225 14.44 3.01 -4.86
N ARG A 226 15.70 3.26 -4.47
CA ARG A 226 16.42 2.32 -3.61
C ARG A 226 15.69 2.25 -2.26
N VAL A 227 15.40 1.04 -1.80
CA VAL A 227 14.86 0.84 -0.45
C VAL A 227 16.00 1.02 0.55
N THR A 228 15.80 1.92 1.50
CA THR A 228 16.74 2.25 2.58
C THR A 228 15.97 2.23 3.90
N PRO A 229 16.61 1.98 5.05
CA PRO A 229 15.94 2.05 6.34
C PRO A 229 15.17 3.36 6.55
N GLU A 230 15.71 4.48 6.08
CA GLU A 230 15.11 5.81 6.18
C GLU A 230 13.88 5.94 5.29
N SER A 231 13.95 5.49 4.03
CA SER A 231 12.81 5.58 3.10
C SER A 231 11.65 4.67 3.53
N LEU A 232 11.96 3.48 4.06
CA LEU A 232 10.97 2.55 4.61
C LEU A 232 10.29 3.12 5.86
N LEU A 233 11.05 3.73 6.77
CA LEU A 233 10.49 4.40 7.95
C LEU A 233 9.62 5.61 7.56
N ALA A 234 10.09 6.43 6.61
CA ALA A 234 9.34 7.59 6.13
C ALA A 234 8.01 7.17 5.50
N ALA A 235 8.00 6.11 4.68
CA ALA A 235 6.77 5.55 4.13
C ALA A 235 5.84 5.01 5.21
N SER A 236 6.38 4.30 6.21
CA SER A 236 5.61 3.78 7.33
C SER A 236 4.97 4.89 8.16
N ARG A 237 5.70 5.98 8.45
CA ARG A 237 5.18 7.18 9.12
C ARG A 237 4.04 7.84 8.33
N ARG A 238 4.19 8.00 7.01
CA ARG A 238 3.12 8.52 6.15
C ARG A 238 1.85 7.65 6.20
N GLY A 239 2.01 6.33 6.25
CA GLY A 239 0.90 5.38 6.44
C GLY A 239 0.23 5.55 7.81
N GLY A 240 1.01 5.62 8.89
CA GLY A 240 0.48 5.86 10.23
C GLY A 240 -0.25 7.21 10.35
N ASP A 241 0.32 8.26 9.77
CA ASP A 241 -0.28 9.59 9.75
C ASP A 241 -1.60 9.59 8.95
N TYR A 242 -1.68 8.82 7.87
CA TYR A 242 -2.94 8.59 7.14
C TYR A 242 -3.99 7.94 8.05
N LEU A 243 -3.64 6.86 8.75
CA LEU A 243 -4.55 6.15 9.65
C LEU A 243 -5.08 7.06 10.76
N ILE A 244 -4.21 7.86 11.40
CA ILE A 244 -4.62 8.81 12.44
C ILE A 244 -5.55 9.88 11.86
N ARG A 245 -5.23 10.45 10.69
CA ARG A 245 -6.09 11.45 10.03
C ARG A 245 -7.48 10.89 9.70
N HIS A 246 -7.60 9.59 9.46
CA HIS A 246 -8.86 8.91 9.14
C HIS A 246 -9.49 8.25 10.37
N GLN A 247 -8.99 8.53 11.58
CA GLN A 247 -9.60 8.03 12.80
C GLN A 247 -10.62 9.03 13.33
N GLU A 248 -11.83 8.55 13.60
CA GLU A 248 -12.90 9.31 14.22
C GLU A 248 -12.64 9.50 15.72
N ALA A 249 -13.32 10.47 16.34
CA ALA A 249 -13.18 10.76 17.77
C ALA A 249 -13.53 9.54 18.66
N GLY A 250 -14.46 8.70 18.21
CA GLY A 250 -14.84 7.45 18.90
C GLY A 250 -13.83 6.30 18.77
N GLY A 251 -12.73 6.49 18.03
CA GLY A 251 -11.67 5.50 17.86
C GLY A 251 -11.80 4.63 16.62
N ASP A 252 -12.94 4.65 15.92
CA ASP A 252 -13.11 3.96 14.65
C ASP A 252 -12.28 4.60 13.55
N PHE A 253 -11.58 3.78 12.77
CA PHE A 253 -10.91 4.21 11.55
C PHE A 253 -11.89 4.23 10.37
N GLY A 254 -11.76 5.19 9.46
CA GLY A 254 -12.46 5.20 8.18
C GLY A 254 -12.08 4.00 7.34
N TYR A 255 -12.89 2.94 7.42
CA TYR A 255 -12.52 1.59 6.97
C TYR A 255 -12.11 1.51 5.49
N ARG A 256 -12.90 2.11 4.60
CA ARG A 256 -12.72 2.04 3.15
C ARG A 256 -12.91 3.42 2.55
N TYR A 257 -11.82 4.13 2.33
CA TYR A 257 -11.82 5.44 1.68
C TYR A 257 -11.68 5.28 0.16
N LEU A 258 -12.45 6.08 -0.59
CA LEU A 258 -12.48 6.11 -2.04
C LEU A 258 -11.95 7.49 -2.49
N PRO A 259 -10.62 7.67 -2.67
CA PRO A 259 -10.02 8.97 -2.96
C PRO A 259 -10.62 9.66 -4.20
N GLN A 260 -10.98 8.90 -5.24
CA GLN A 260 -11.57 9.42 -6.48
C GLN A 260 -12.94 10.06 -6.26
N LEU A 261 -13.63 9.70 -5.17
CA LEU A 261 -14.96 10.19 -4.81
C LEU A 261 -14.95 11.04 -3.53
N ASP A 262 -13.77 11.22 -2.90
CA ASP A 262 -13.61 11.83 -1.57
C ASP A 262 -14.68 11.37 -0.55
N SER A 263 -14.92 10.06 -0.50
CA SER A 263 -15.97 9.47 0.33
C SER A 263 -15.58 8.13 0.92
N TYR A 264 -16.33 7.68 1.91
CA TYR A 264 -16.18 6.34 2.48
C TYR A 264 -17.20 5.37 1.88
N GLY A 265 -16.75 4.13 1.65
CA GLY A 265 -17.62 3.01 1.33
C GLY A 265 -18.50 2.58 2.51
N LYS A 266 -19.50 1.74 2.23
CA LYS A 266 -20.38 1.16 3.25
C LYS A 266 -19.71 -0.02 3.96
N GLY A 267 -20.14 -0.24 5.21
CA GLY A 267 -19.74 -1.39 6.03
C GLY A 267 -18.50 -1.13 6.87
N TYR A 268 -18.29 -2.01 7.86
CA TYR A 268 -17.16 -1.94 8.78
C TYR A 268 -16.61 -3.33 9.04
N ASN A 269 -15.30 -3.45 9.22
CA ASN A 269 -14.66 -4.73 9.52
C ASN A 269 -13.80 -4.64 10.78
N LEU A 270 -14.30 -5.23 11.87
CA LEU A 270 -13.63 -5.22 13.18
C LEU A 270 -12.31 -6.01 13.19
N LEU A 271 -12.17 -7.03 12.34
CA LEU A 271 -10.90 -7.76 12.21
C LEU A 271 -9.82 -6.83 11.65
N ARG A 272 -10.13 -6.08 10.58
CA ARG A 272 -9.20 -5.10 10.00
C ARG A 272 -8.92 -3.94 10.95
N HIS A 273 -9.90 -3.53 11.76
CA HIS A 273 -9.71 -2.56 12.83
C HIS A 273 -8.66 -3.03 13.84
N ALA A 274 -8.78 -4.26 14.33
CA ALA A 274 -7.85 -4.82 15.30
C ALA A 274 -6.42 -4.89 14.75
N GLY A 275 -6.26 -5.35 13.51
CA GLY A 275 -4.96 -5.35 12.84
C GLY A 275 -4.37 -3.94 12.65
N THR A 276 -5.20 -2.93 12.40
CA THR A 276 -4.76 -1.53 12.30
C THR A 276 -4.24 -0.99 13.64
N CYS A 277 -4.84 -1.38 14.76
CA CYS A 277 -4.33 -1.04 16.09
C CYS A 277 -2.94 -1.66 16.31
N TYR A 278 -2.77 -2.93 15.90
CA TYR A 278 -1.51 -3.63 15.96
C TYR A 278 -0.40 -2.92 15.15
N SER A 279 -0.63 -2.53 13.89
CA SER A 279 0.40 -1.86 13.09
C SER A 279 0.78 -0.48 13.62
N LEU A 280 -0.16 0.28 14.21
CA LEU A 280 0.16 1.55 14.88
C LEU A 280 1.06 1.35 16.11
N LEU A 281 0.92 0.24 16.84
CA LEU A 281 1.79 -0.10 17.96
C LEU A 281 3.20 -0.47 17.50
N LEU A 282 3.32 -1.25 16.41
CA LEU A 282 4.62 -1.53 15.79
C LEU A 282 5.33 -0.23 15.37
N LEU A 283 4.57 0.69 14.75
CA LEU A 283 5.12 1.99 14.34
C LEU A 283 5.53 2.84 15.55
N TYR A 284 4.75 2.82 16.64
CA TYR A 284 5.11 3.49 17.89
C TYR A 284 6.41 2.94 18.48
N GLN A 285 6.63 1.63 18.51
CA GLN A 285 7.88 1.05 19.04
C GLN A 285 9.13 1.55 18.33
N VAL A 286 9.06 1.76 17.02
CA VAL A 286 10.20 2.21 16.20
C VAL A 286 10.36 3.74 16.23
N THR A 287 9.26 4.48 16.39
CA THR A 287 9.27 5.94 16.25
C THR A 287 9.23 6.71 17.57
N GLU A 288 8.75 6.06 18.62
CA GLU A 288 8.37 6.66 19.92
C GLU A 288 7.38 7.83 19.79
N ASP A 289 6.71 7.98 18.63
CA ASP A 289 5.75 9.04 18.41
C ASP A 289 4.42 8.69 19.09
N VAL A 290 4.16 9.38 20.20
CA VAL A 290 2.98 9.18 21.05
C VAL A 290 1.65 9.30 20.31
N ARG A 291 1.60 9.97 19.16
CA ARG A 291 0.37 10.07 18.34
C ARG A 291 -0.09 8.69 17.88
N TYR A 292 0.82 7.79 17.48
CA TYR A 292 0.49 6.43 17.06
C TYR A 292 -0.01 5.59 18.24
N LEU A 293 0.62 5.72 19.42
CA LEU A 293 0.15 5.08 20.64
C LEU A 293 -1.27 5.51 21.01
N LEU A 294 -1.54 6.83 21.02
CA LEU A 294 -2.86 7.37 21.35
C LEU A 294 -3.92 6.94 20.32
N GLY A 295 -3.56 6.88 19.03
CA GLY A 295 -4.43 6.35 17.98
C GLY A 295 -4.77 4.88 18.19
N ALA A 296 -3.77 4.05 18.49
CA ALA A 296 -3.98 2.63 18.82
C ALA A 296 -4.85 2.44 20.06
N LYS A 297 -4.65 3.24 21.12
CA LYS A 297 -5.45 3.17 22.36
C LYS A 297 -6.93 3.44 22.10
N ARG A 298 -7.26 4.52 21.39
CA ARG A 298 -8.66 4.82 21.04
C ARG A 298 -9.29 3.72 20.20
N GLY A 299 -8.52 3.16 19.26
CA GLY A 299 -8.97 2.01 18.46
C GLY A 299 -9.26 0.79 19.34
N ILE A 300 -8.33 0.42 20.21
CA ILE A 300 -8.51 -0.69 21.16
C ILE A 300 -9.72 -0.49 22.06
N GLU A 301 -9.94 0.71 22.61
CA GLU A 301 -11.11 1.02 23.42
C GLU A 301 -12.41 0.83 22.63
N SER A 302 -12.45 1.34 21.40
CA SER A 302 -13.57 1.20 20.47
C SER A 302 -13.85 -0.28 20.12
N LEU A 303 -12.79 -1.07 19.93
CA LEU A 303 -12.88 -2.50 19.66
C LEU A 303 -13.42 -3.26 20.88
N LEU A 304 -12.89 -2.98 22.07
CA LEU A 304 -13.30 -3.64 23.32
C LEU A 304 -14.72 -3.30 23.74
N ALA A 305 -15.22 -2.11 23.42
CA ALA A 305 -16.61 -1.73 23.62
C ALA A 305 -17.60 -2.62 22.84
N ARG A 306 -17.13 -3.35 21.82
CA ARG A 306 -17.91 -4.27 20.99
C ARG A 306 -17.58 -5.74 21.24
N ALA A 307 -16.73 -6.03 22.23
CA ALA A 307 -16.45 -7.39 22.64
C ALA A 307 -17.66 -7.98 23.38
N LYS A 308 -17.91 -9.28 23.19
CA LYS A 308 -19.02 -10.00 23.79
C LYS A 308 -18.54 -11.24 24.52
N GLY A 309 -19.22 -11.55 25.63
CA GLY A 309 -18.99 -12.78 26.40
C GLY A 309 -19.63 -14.02 25.77
N PRO A 310 -19.53 -15.19 26.42
CA PRO A 310 -20.24 -16.42 26.01
C PRO A 310 -21.77 -16.25 26.00
N ARG A 311 -22.48 -17.23 25.43
CA ARG A 311 -23.92 -17.41 25.66
C ARG A 311 -24.18 -17.69 27.16
N GLU A 312 -25.40 -17.44 27.61
CA GLU A 312 -25.81 -17.57 29.02
C GLU A 312 -25.60 -19.01 29.55
N ASP A 313 -25.85 -20.02 28.72
CA ASP A 313 -25.63 -21.43 29.05
C ASP A 313 -24.14 -21.82 29.14
N GLU A 314 -23.23 -20.94 28.69
CA GLU A 314 -21.78 -21.13 28.70
C GLU A 314 -21.05 -20.07 29.54
N GLU A 315 -21.74 -19.33 30.41
CA GLU A 315 -21.18 -18.21 31.17
C GLU A 315 -19.91 -18.58 31.94
N ALA A 316 -19.86 -19.80 32.48
CA ALA A 316 -18.71 -20.34 33.21
C ALA A 316 -17.41 -20.44 32.38
N LYS A 317 -17.47 -20.30 31.05
CA LYS A 317 -16.28 -20.28 30.17
C LYS A 317 -15.49 -18.96 30.27
N ASP A 318 -16.11 -17.88 30.74
CA ASP A 318 -15.48 -16.57 31.02
C ASP A 318 -14.59 -16.05 29.87
N PHE A 319 -15.01 -16.18 28.62
CA PHE A 319 -14.25 -15.65 27.48
C PHE A 319 -14.77 -14.30 26.98
N LEU A 320 -13.98 -13.61 26.17
CA LEU A 320 -14.42 -12.49 25.34
C LEU A 320 -14.13 -12.77 23.87
N CYS A 321 -14.97 -12.31 22.96
CA CYS A 321 -14.72 -12.38 21.53
C CYS A 321 -15.11 -11.06 20.84
N VAL A 322 -14.52 -10.81 19.67
CA VAL A 322 -14.97 -9.75 18.77
C VAL A 322 -16.20 -10.26 18.04
N ALA A 323 -17.35 -9.65 18.33
CA ALA A 323 -18.62 -10.04 17.74
C ALA A 323 -18.88 -9.31 16.40
N THR A 324 -19.32 -10.06 15.39
CA THR A 324 -19.70 -9.58 14.06
C THR A 324 -21.18 -9.86 13.77
N SER A 325 -21.65 -9.50 12.58
CA SER A 325 -23.02 -9.81 12.13
C SER A 325 -24.11 -9.29 13.09
N GLU A 326 -23.94 -8.05 13.56
CA GLU A 326 -24.80 -7.40 14.56
C GLU A 326 -24.83 -8.14 15.91
N GLY A 327 -23.69 -8.75 16.29
CA GLY A 327 -23.54 -9.42 17.58
C GLY A 327 -24.04 -10.86 17.62
N ARG A 328 -24.37 -11.45 16.46
CA ARG A 328 -24.86 -12.83 16.32
C ARG A 328 -23.75 -13.88 16.23
N GLU A 329 -22.53 -13.46 15.90
CA GLU A 329 -21.41 -14.38 15.68
C GLU A 329 -20.13 -13.83 16.34
N GLY A 330 -19.45 -14.62 17.16
CA GLY A 330 -18.07 -14.37 17.58
C GLY A 330 -17.11 -14.80 16.46
N ASN A 331 -16.16 -13.93 16.12
CA ASN A 331 -15.24 -14.15 15.01
C ASN A 331 -13.85 -14.56 15.53
N LEU A 332 -13.34 -15.72 15.09
CA LEU A 332 -12.02 -16.24 15.49
C LEU A 332 -10.90 -15.25 15.15
N GLY A 333 -10.78 -14.87 13.87
CA GLY A 333 -9.70 -14.00 13.39
C GLY A 333 -9.72 -12.60 14.02
N GLY A 334 -10.90 -12.00 14.14
CA GLY A 334 -11.10 -10.71 14.80
C GLY A 334 -10.69 -10.76 16.27
N SER A 335 -11.03 -11.84 16.98
CA SER A 335 -10.64 -12.04 18.37
C SER A 335 -9.14 -12.31 18.52
N ALA A 336 -8.54 -13.05 17.58
CA ALA A 336 -7.11 -13.30 17.53
C ALA A 336 -6.32 -12.01 17.30
N LEU A 337 -6.70 -11.20 16.31
CA LEU A 337 -6.06 -9.91 16.06
C LEU A 337 -6.31 -8.90 17.19
N ALA A 338 -7.46 -8.95 17.87
CA ALA A 338 -7.70 -8.16 19.06
C ALA A 338 -6.72 -8.55 20.18
N ALA A 339 -6.58 -9.86 20.46
CA ALA A 339 -5.61 -10.36 21.43
C ALA A 339 -4.18 -9.96 21.05
N LEU A 340 -3.84 -10.05 19.76
CA LEU A 340 -2.53 -9.66 19.23
C LEU A 340 -2.25 -8.17 19.49
N ALA A 341 -3.20 -7.28 19.19
CA ALA A 341 -3.07 -5.85 19.44
C ALA A 341 -2.91 -5.53 20.94
N LEU A 342 -3.65 -6.23 21.82
CA LEU A 342 -3.50 -6.06 23.27
C LEU A 342 -2.15 -6.55 23.79
N ASN A 343 -1.67 -7.71 23.32
CA ASN A 343 -0.34 -8.20 23.67
C ASN A 343 0.73 -7.21 23.19
N GLU A 344 0.62 -6.69 21.97
CA GLU A 344 1.55 -5.71 21.44
C GLU A 344 1.53 -4.40 22.25
N TYR A 345 0.37 -3.98 22.75
CA TYR A 345 0.28 -2.82 23.64
C TYR A 345 1.07 -3.04 24.93
N VAL A 346 0.92 -4.22 25.56
CA VAL A 346 1.67 -4.58 26.77
C VAL A 346 3.17 -4.60 26.49
N LEU A 347 3.59 -5.19 25.36
CA LEU A 347 5.00 -5.27 24.98
C LEU A 347 5.60 -3.89 24.67
N ALA A 348 4.87 -3.02 23.96
CA ALA A 348 5.32 -1.70 23.56
C ALA A 348 5.38 -0.69 24.71
N THR A 349 4.54 -0.86 25.75
CA THR A 349 4.37 0.16 26.80
C THR A 349 4.74 -0.32 28.20
N GLY A 350 4.73 -1.63 28.44
CA GLY A 350 4.76 -2.22 29.78
C GLY A 350 3.45 -2.07 30.57
N ASP A 351 2.45 -1.38 30.04
CA ASP A 351 1.15 -1.18 30.68
C ASP A 351 0.27 -2.42 30.52
N GLN A 352 -0.07 -3.05 31.64
CA GLN A 352 -0.82 -4.30 31.70
C GLN A 352 -2.34 -4.10 31.85
N THR A 353 -2.85 -2.87 31.73
CA THR A 353 -4.28 -2.54 31.93
C THR A 353 -5.22 -3.46 31.14
N TRP A 354 -4.84 -3.83 29.91
CA TRP A 354 -5.65 -4.71 29.06
C TRP A 354 -5.23 -6.18 29.04
N LEU A 355 -4.22 -6.58 29.82
CA LEU A 355 -3.81 -7.98 29.90
C LEU A 355 -4.94 -8.93 30.35
N PRO A 356 -5.83 -8.57 31.31
CA PRO A 356 -6.99 -9.40 31.63
C PRO A 356 -7.94 -9.61 30.43
N LYS A 357 -8.11 -8.59 29.58
CA LYS A 357 -8.93 -8.68 28.37
C LYS A 357 -8.24 -9.53 27.29
N ALA A 358 -6.92 -9.42 27.14
CA ALA A 358 -6.14 -10.29 26.26
C ALA A 358 -6.27 -11.77 26.65
N ARG A 359 -6.22 -12.07 27.96
CA ARG A 359 -6.47 -13.43 28.47
C ARG A 359 -7.88 -13.93 28.20
N ALA A 360 -8.90 -13.06 28.34
CA ALA A 360 -10.28 -13.42 28.03
C ALA A 360 -10.49 -13.72 26.54
N LEU A 361 -9.83 -12.96 25.64
CA LEU A 361 -9.77 -13.27 24.21
C LEU A 361 -9.02 -14.58 23.94
N GLY A 362 -7.89 -14.82 24.63
CA GLY A 362 -7.17 -16.10 24.56
C GLY A 362 -8.03 -17.30 24.96
N ARG A 363 -8.85 -17.17 26.01
CA ARG A 363 -9.82 -18.22 26.40
C ARG A 363 -10.86 -18.49 25.31
N PHE A 364 -11.27 -17.48 24.56
CA PHE A 364 -12.14 -17.69 23.40
C PHE A 364 -11.44 -18.49 22.30
N LEU A 365 -10.18 -18.18 22.01
CA LEU A 365 -9.40 -18.96 21.04
C LEU A 365 -9.27 -20.42 21.45
N LEU A 366 -9.02 -20.69 22.74
CA LEU A 366 -9.03 -22.06 23.28
C LEU A 366 -10.39 -22.73 23.14
N HIS A 367 -11.47 -22.00 23.43
CA HIS A 367 -12.82 -22.54 23.33
C HIS A 367 -13.21 -22.92 21.89
N GLN A 368 -12.68 -22.19 20.91
CA GLN A 368 -12.86 -22.47 19.49
C GLN A 368 -11.91 -23.55 18.95
N GLN A 369 -10.99 -24.07 19.76
CA GLN A 369 -10.08 -25.14 19.36
C GLN A 369 -10.67 -26.51 19.69
N GLU A 370 -10.80 -27.36 18.68
CA GLU A 370 -11.17 -28.76 18.83
C GLU A 370 -9.99 -29.58 19.36
N GLU A 371 -10.26 -30.78 19.89
CA GLU A 371 -9.21 -31.69 20.40
C GLU A 371 -8.16 -32.06 19.35
N SER A 372 -8.51 -32.02 18.06
CA SER A 372 -7.61 -32.25 16.93
C SER A 372 -6.59 -31.12 16.72
N GLY A 373 -6.77 -29.97 17.36
CA GLY A 373 -6.03 -28.73 17.12
C GLY A 373 -6.68 -27.80 16.10
N HIS A 374 -7.71 -28.25 15.38
CA HIS A 374 -8.48 -27.43 14.45
C HIS A 374 -9.17 -26.26 15.16
N PHE A 375 -9.16 -25.07 14.55
CA PHE A 375 -9.88 -23.91 15.08
C PHE A 375 -11.14 -23.60 14.28
N LEU A 376 -12.28 -23.56 14.98
CA LEU A 376 -13.56 -23.15 14.43
C LEU A 376 -13.58 -21.64 14.19
N SER A 377 -13.83 -21.24 12.93
CA SER A 377 -13.83 -19.83 12.53
C SER A 377 -14.91 -18.96 13.18
N LYS A 378 -16.04 -19.55 13.61
CA LYS A 378 -17.18 -18.81 14.15
C LYS A 378 -17.74 -19.46 15.42
N TYR A 379 -18.16 -18.60 16.35
CA TYR A 379 -18.98 -18.96 17.51
C TYR A 379 -20.37 -18.36 17.32
N PHE A 380 -21.42 -19.18 17.30
CA PHE A 380 -22.76 -18.70 17.04
C PHE A 380 -23.54 -18.48 18.35
N TYR A 381 -24.16 -17.31 18.49
CA TYR A 381 -25.02 -17.00 19.65
C TYR A 381 -26.45 -17.55 19.51
N THR A 382 -26.82 -17.92 18.29
CA THR A 382 -28.11 -18.52 17.91
C THR A 382 -27.84 -19.62 16.89
N ASP A 383 -28.83 -20.46 16.58
CA ASP A 383 -28.66 -21.48 15.54
C ASP A 383 -28.14 -20.87 14.23
N PRO A 384 -27.08 -21.45 13.62
CA PRO A 384 -26.52 -20.91 12.41
C PRO A 384 -27.51 -21.10 11.25
N PRO A 385 -27.75 -20.08 10.41
CA PRO A 385 -28.68 -20.19 9.28
C PRO A 385 -28.16 -21.10 8.14
N GLY A 386 -27.00 -21.75 8.31
CA GLY A 386 -26.36 -22.64 7.35
C GLY A 386 -25.08 -23.29 7.92
N GLY A 387 -24.35 -24.04 7.12
CA GLY A 387 -23.08 -24.65 7.52
C GLY A 387 -21.96 -23.62 7.80
N GLN A 388 -21.00 -23.99 8.64
CA GLN A 388 -19.80 -23.21 8.87
C GLN A 388 -18.81 -23.42 7.71
N SER A 389 -18.15 -22.35 7.28
CA SER A 389 -16.98 -22.43 6.41
C SER A 389 -15.79 -21.86 7.16
N ASP A 390 -14.66 -22.56 7.09
CA ASP A 390 -13.46 -22.13 7.76
C ASP A 390 -12.64 -21.17 6.90
N SER A 391 -12.18 -20.11 7.55
CA SER A 391 -11.22 -19.18 6.96
C SER A 391 -9.86 -19.86 6.88
N ILE A 392 -9.21 -19.75 5.73
CA ILE A 392 -7.84 -20.26 5.53
C ILE A 392 -6.84 -19.59 6.48
N TYR A 393 -7.11 -18.33 6.91
CA TYR A 393 -6.16 -17.49 7.64
C TYR A 393 -6.42 -17.38 9.15
N TYR A 394 -7.67 -17.55 9.61
CA TYR A 394 -8.00 -17.34 11.03
C TYR A 394 -7.27 -18.31 11.98
N PRO A 395 -7.06 -19.60 11.61
CA PRO A 395 -6.24 -20.48 12.43
C PRO A 395 -4.81 -19.97 12.62
N GLY A 396 -4.17 -19.45 11.56
CA GLY A 396 -2.83 -18.85 11.66
C GLY A 396 -2.79 -17.62 12.56
N GLU A 397 -3.81 -16.76 12.47
CA GLU A 397 -3.98 -15.60 13.38
C GLU A 397 -4.12 -16.05 14.84
N ALA A 398 -4.91 -17.10 15.09
CA ALA A 398 -5.13 -17.64 16.44
C ALA A 398 -3.85 -18.23 17.05
N VAL A 399 -3.09 -19.01 16.27
CA VAL A 399 -1.79 -19.53 16.71
C VAL A 399 -0.85 -18.39 17.08
N LEU A 400 -0.69 -17.37 16.23
CA LEU A 400 0.18 -16.23 16.51
C LEU A 400 -0.23 -15.49 17.80
N ALA A 401 -1.53 -15.22 17.96
CA ALA A 401 -2.05 -14.54 19.15
C ALA A 401 -1.77 -15.31 20.45
N LEU A 402 -1.93 -16.64 20.42
CA LEU A 402 -1.67 -17.52 21.57
C LEU A 402 -0.18 -17.58 21.92
N VAL A 403 0.70 -17.65 20.93
CA VAL A 403 2.17 -17.60 21.15
C VAL A 403 2.56 -16.28 21.83
N ARG A 404 2.03 -15.14 21.38
CA ARG A 404 2.32 -13.84 22.00
C ARG A 404 1.72 -13.68 23.38
N LEU A 405 0.55 -14.26 23.61
CA LEU A 405 -0.04 -14.25 24.95
C LEU A 405 0.82 -15.05 25.93
N HIS A 406 1.34 -16.23 25.51
CA HIS A 406 2.32 -16.99 26.28
C HIS A 406 3.58 -16.17 26.61
N GLN A 407 4.13 -15.45 25.65
CA GLN A 407 5.30 -14.60 25.89
C GLN A 407 5.02 -13.45 26.87
N THR A 408 3.76 -13.00 26.94
CA THR A 408 3.35 -11.87 27.79
C THR A 408 3.04 -12.29 29.22
N ASP A 409 2.38 -13.43 29.45
CA ASP A 409 1.98 -13.87 30.80
C ASP A 409 2.57 -15.19 31.29
N GLY A 410 3.25 -15.94 30.42
CA GLY A 410 3.94 -17.19 30.76
C GLY A 410 3.04 -18.42 30.94
N ASP A 411 1.71 -18.32 30.79
CA ASP A 411 0.84 -19.49 30.95
C ASP A 411 1.05 -20.46 29.78
N LYS A 412 1.38 -21.72 30.12
CA LYS A 412 1.74 -22.75 29.14
C LYS A 412 0.55 -23.24 28.31
N ARG A 413 -0.68 -23.03 28.77
CA ARG A 413 -1.89 -23.45 28.03
C ARG A 413 -1.98 -22.76 26.67
N TRP A 414 -1.56 -21.49 26.59
CA TRP A 414 -1.54 -20.76 25.32
C TRP A 414 -0.55 -21.38 24.34
N LEU A 415 0.66 -21.70 24.80
CA LEU A 415 1.69 -22.33 23.95
C LEU A 415 1.26 -23.72 23.49
N GLN A 416 0.69 -24.54 24.38
CA GLN A 416 0.20 -25.88 24.03
C GLN A 416 -0.88 -25.83 22.95
N ALA A 417 -1.83 -24.90 23.07
CA ALA A 417 -2.87 -24.69 22.07
C ALA A 417 -2.31 -24.18 20.75
N ALA A 418 -1.34 -23.25 20.79
CA ALA A 418 -0.65 -22.79 19.59
C ALA A 418 0.08 -23.93 18.86
N GLU A 419 0.82 -24.78 19.58
CA GLU A 419 1.49 -25.94 18.99
C GLU A 419 0.50 -26.94 18.37
N ALA A 420 -0.62 -27.23 19.05
CA ALA A 420 -1.67 -28.10 18.52
C ALA A 420 -2.27 -27.54 17.22
N GLY A 421 -2.56 -26.24 17.19
CA GLY A 421 -3.09 -25.56 16.02
C GLY A 421 -2.09 -25.53 14.86
N ALA A 422 -0.83 -25.21 15.12
CA ALA A 422 0.23 -25.23 14.11
C ALA A 422 0.40 -26.64 13.51
N ARG A 423 0.41 -27.69 14.35
CA ARG A 423 0.48 -29.08 13.86
C ARG A 423 -0.72 -29.44 13.01
N TRP A 424 -1.94 -29.10 13.41
CA TRP A 424 -3.12 -29.35 12.57
C TRP A 424 -3.02 -28.66 11.20
N LEU A 425 -2.54 -27.41 11.16
CA LEU A 425 -2.35 -26.68 9.90
C LEU A 425 -1.31 -27.36 8.98
N ILE A 426 -0.23 -27.89 9.55
CA ILE A 426 0.86 -28.52 8.79
C ILE A 426 0.52 -29.96 8.39
N GLU A 427 0.08 -30.76 9.35
CA GLU A 427 -0.06 -32.22 9.26
C GLU A 427 -1.47 -32.67 8.87
N THR A 428 -2.43 -31.74 8.79
CA THR A 428 -3.79 -32.04 8.31
C THR A 428 -4.22 -31.12 7.18
N ARG A 429 -4.24 -29.79 7.38
CA ARG A 429 -4.68 -28.84 6.34
C ARG A 429 -3.78 -28.87 5.11
N ASP A 430 -2.47 -28.99 5.32
CA ASP A 430 -1.47 -28.86 4.25
C ASP A 430 -0.75 -30.17 3.88
N ALA A 431 -1.06 -31.29 4.56
CA ALA A 431 -0.31 -32.54 4.44
C ALA A 431 -0.22 -33.11 3.02
N GLU A 432 -1.31 -33.03 2.26
CA GLU A 432 -1.42 -33.63 0.92
C GLU A 432 -1.37 -32.60 -0.21
N LYS A 433 -1.11 -31.33 0.12
CA LYS A 433 -1.00 -30.27 -0.91
C LYS A 433 0.37 -30.32 -1.58
N ALA A 434 0.38 -30.16 -2.90
CA ALA A 434 1.60 -29.78 -3.61
C ALA A 434 2.07 -28.42 -3.11
N ASP A 435 3.37 -28.15 -3.16
CA ASP A 435 3.94 -26.88 -2.69
C ASP A 435 3.25 -25.67 -3.36
N SER A 436 3.00 -25.75 -4.67
CA SER A 436 2.29 -24.69 -5.43
C SER A 436 0.85 -24.41 -4.98
N ASP A 437 0.22 -25.35 -4.27
CA ASP A 437 -1.14 -25.24 -3.75
C ASP A 437 -1.17 -24.82 -2.27
N LEU A 438 0.00 -24.70 -1.63
CA LEU A 438 0.08 -24.23 -0.25
C LEU A 438 -0.47 -22.80 -0.16
N PRO A 439 -1.30 -22.50 0.84
CA PRO A 439 -1.70 -21.13 1.07
C PRO A 439 -0.47 -20.32 1.48
N HIS A 440 -0.29 -19.12 0.90
CA HIS A 440 0.73 -18.16 1.30
C HIS A 440 0.31 -17.49 2.63
N ASP A 441 0.12 -18.30 3.66
CA ASP A 441 -0.43 -17.95 4.96
C ASP A 441 0.63 -17.25 5.81
N HIS A 442 0.75 -15.94 5.59
CA HIS A 442 1.68 -15.07 6.31
C HIS A 442 1.48 -15.05 7.84
N TRP A 443 0.24 -15.23 8.32
CA TRP A 443 -0.02 -15.33 9.76
C TRP A 443 0.58 -16.59 10.36
N LEU A 444 0.40 -17.73 9.66
CA LEU A 444 1.08 -18.97 10.03
C LEU A 444 2.60 -18.81 9.97
N LEU A 445 3.17 -18.20 8.92
CA LEU A 445 4.62 -17.97 8.85
C LEU A 445 5.16 -17.17 10.04
N MET A 446 4.48 -16.09 10.44
CA MET A 446 4.82 -15.33 11.64
C MET A 446 4.73 -16.20 12.90
N ALA A 447 3.69 -17.02 13.02
CA ALA A 447 3.51 -17.93 14.15
C ALA A 447 4.61 -19.01 14.22
N LEU A 448 4.97 -19.61 13.09
CA LEU A 448 6.01 -20.64 13.01
C LEU A 448 7.38 -20.10 13.38
N ASN A 449 7.70 -18.87 12.97
CA ASN A 449 8.91 -18.18 13.40
C ASN A 449 8.98 -18.04 14.94
N GLU A 450 7.90 -17.56 15.56
CA GLU A 450 7.86 -17.36 17.01
C GLU A 450 7.81 -18.69 17.79
N LEU A 451 7.12 -19.71 17.26
CA LEU A 451 7.13 -21.07 17.82
C LEU A 451 8.53 -21.70 17.75
N TYR A 452 9.19 -21.65 16.59
CA TYR A 452 10.54 -22.19 16.44
C TYR A 452 11.53 -21.53 17.40
N ALA A 453 11.45 -20.21 17.60
CA ALA A 453 12.29 -19.51 18.56
C ALA A 453 12.12 -20.03 20.01
N LEU A 454 10.92 -20.50 20.37
CA LEU A 454 10.61 -21.03 21.70
C LEU A 454 10.91 -22.53 21.85
N THR A 455 10.61 -23.33 20.83
CA THR A 455 10.58 -24.80 20.94
C THR A 455 11.69 -25.50 20.16
N ARG A 456 12.30 -24.81 19.18
CA ARG A 456 13.27 -25.36 18.22
C ARG A 456 12.75 -26.59 17.46
N THR A 457 11.44 -26.68 17.27
CA THR A 457 10.81 -27.81 16.57
C THR A 457 11.03 -27.69 15.06
N GLU A 458 11.77 -28.65 14.50
CA GLU A 458 12.17 -28.68 13.08
C GLU A 458 10.99 -28.68 12.08
N LEU A 459 9.82 -29.18 12.49
CA LEU A 459 8.60 -29.13 11.70
C LEU A 459 8.25 -27.70 11.25
N TYR A 460 8.42 -26.73 12.15
CA TYR A 460 8.08 -25.32 11.90
C TYR A 460 9.07 -24.67 10.94
N LEU A 461 10.36 -24.96 11.08
CA LEU A 461 11.41 -24.50 10.15
C LEU A 461 11.14 -25.03 8.74
N ARG A 462 10.92 -26.34 8.62
CA ARG A 462 10.68 -27.00 7.33
C ARG A 462 9.43 -26.48 6.63
N HIS A 463 8.30 -26.42 7.32
CA HIS A 463 7.05 -25.96 6.70
C HIS A 463 7.09 -24.46 6.39
N GLY A 464 7.71 -23.66 7.28
CA GLY A 464 7.92 -22.23 7.04
C GLY A 464 8.75 -21.97 5.78
N GLY A 465 9.85 -22.71 5.60
CA GLY A 465 10.67 -22.65 4.39
C GLY A 465 9.89 -22.98 3.12
N ARG A 466 9.07 -24.06 3.13
CA ARG A 466 8.22 -24.44 1.99
C ARG A 466 7.31 -23.29 1.53
N ILE A 467 6.57 -22.67 2.45
CA ILE A 467 5.67 -21.57 2.11
C ILE A 467 6.47 -20.36 1.60
N ALA A 468 7.60 -20.03 2.24
CA ALA A 468 8.44 -18.90 1.86
C ALA A 468 9.03 -19.06 0.46
N ASP A 469 9.50 -20.25 0.12
CA ASP A 469 10.04 -20.55 -1.21
C ASP A 469 8.97 -20.40 -2.30
N GLU A 470 7.74 -20.84 -2.04
CA GLU A 470 6.62 -20.65 -2.97
C GLU A 470 6.20 -19.18 -3.11
N ILE A 471 6.31 -18.37 -2.04
CA ILE A 471 6.15 -16.92 -2.14
C ILE A 471 7.20 -16.34 -3.11
N VAL A 472 8.48 -16.72 -2.97
CA VAL A 472 9.55 -16.22 -3.85
C VAL A 472 9.35 -16.67 -5.30
N LYS A 473 8.96 -17.93 -5.52
CA LYS A 473 8.69 -18.48 -6.86
C LYS A 473 7.51 -17.79 -7.54
N ALA A 474 6.44 -17.50 -6.81
CA ALA A 474 5.25 -16.85 -7.36
C ALA A 474 5.40 -15.34 -7.59
N MET A 475 6.45 -14.71 -7.03
CA MET A 475 6.69 -13.28 -7.19
C MET A 475 7.03 -12.96 -8.65
N ARG A 476 6.42 -11.90 -9.19
CA ARG A 476 6.75 -11.42 -10.53
C ARG A 476 8.20 -10.92 -10.59
N ARG A 477 8.97 -11.50 -11.52
CA ARG A 477 10.33 -11.08 -11.89
C ARG A 477 10.42 -10.50 -13.32
N ASP A 478 9.29 -10.45 -14.02
CA ASP A 478 9.20 -9.86 -15.36
C ASP A 478 9.46 -8.34 -15.29
N PRO A 479 10.40 -7.80 -16.09
CA PRO A 479 10.67 -6.37 -16.15
C PRO A 479 9.58 -5.56 -16.85
N GLU A 480 8.64 -6.17 -17.56
CA GLU A 480 7.56 -5.46 -18.27
C GLU A 480 6.16 -5.79 -17.69
N PRO A 481 5.34 -4.78 -17.33
CA PRO A 481 5.68 -3.36 -17.24
C PRO A 481 6.60 -3.02 -16.06
N PRO A 482 7.40 -1.94 -16.15
CA PRO A 482 8.52 -1.67 -15.22
C PRO A 482 8.09 -1.38 -13.78
N ASP A 483 6.82 -1.05 -13.56
CA ASP A 483 6.23 -0.77 -12.25
C ASP A 483 5.65 -2.02 -11.56
N TRP A 484 5.61 -3.18 -12.24
CA TRP A 484 5.01 -4.42 -11.72
C TRP A 484 6.01 -5.38 -11.06
N MET A 485 7.32 -5.20 -11.26
CA MET A 485 8.32 -6.08 -10.67
C MET A 485 8.18 -6.15 -9.13
N GLY A 486 8.29 -7.36 -8.57
CA GLY A 486 8.14 -7.63 -7.14
C GLY A 486 6.69 -7.83 -6.66
N SER A 487 5.72 -7.84 -7.57
CA SER A 487 4.30 -7.94 -7.23
C SER A 487 3.70 -9.33 -7.43
N PHE A 488 2.43 -9.47 -7.03
CA PHE A 488 1.62 -10.68 -7.18
C PHE A 488 0.29 -10.38 -7.87
N TYR A 489 -0.22 -11.38 -8.60
CA TYR A 489 -1.43 -11.35 -9.43
C TYR A 489 -1.34 -10.48 -10.71
N VAL A 490 -2.34 -10.64 -11.57
CA VAL A 490 -2.55 -9.82 -12.78
C VAL A 490 -4.01 -9.35 -12.80
N PRO A 491 -4.29 -8.04 -12.68
CA PRO A 491 -3.32 -6.98 -12.38
C PRO A 491 -2.74 -7.10 -10.96
N PRO A 492 -1.52 -6.57 -10.73
CA PRO A 492 -0.88 -6.54 -9.41
C PRO A 492 -1.71 -5.89 -8.30
N ARG A 493 -1.52 -6.34 -7.06
CA ARG A 493 -2.23 -5.80 -5.88
C ARG A 493 -1.29 -5.51 -4.70
N CYS A 494 -1.54 -4.39 -4.01
CA CYS A 494 -0.72 -3.93 -2.88
C CYS A 494 -0.75 -4.90 -1.70
N THR A 495 -1.95 -5.23 -1.21
CA THR A 495 -2.13 -6.02 0.01
C THR A 495 -1.62 -7.45 -0.11
N PRO A 496 -1.89 -8.20 -1.19
CA PRO A 496 -1.31 -9.53 -1.37
C PRO A 496 0.20 -9.56 -1.44
N THR A 497 0.81 -8.48 -1.94
CA THR A 497 2.28 -8.31 -1.91
C THR A 497 2.74 -8.00 -0.50
N SER A 498 2.04 -7.11 0.21
CA SER A 498 2.37 -6.71 1.58
C SER A 498 2.29 -7.88 2.56
N THR A 499 1.21 -8.67 2.53
CA THR A 499 1.02 -9.82 3.44
C THR A 499 2.07 -10.91 3.21
N ARG A 500 2.36 -11.24 1.95
CA ARG A 500 3.47 -12.14 1.60
C ARG A 500 4.81 -11.62 2.08
N GLY A 501 4.99 -10.29 2.07
CA GLY A 501 6.18 -9.63 2.59
C GLY A 501 6.31 -9.76 4.09
N GLU A 502 5.23 -9.58 4.87
CA GLU A 502 5.23 -9.88 6.31
C GLU A 502 5.63 -11.34 6.57
N GLY A 503 5.10 -12.27 5.78
CA GLY A 503 5.47 -13.69 5.85
C GLY A 503 6.95 -13.93 5.56
N LEU A 504 7.50 -13.30 4.52
CA LEU A 504 8.92 -13.41 4.19
C LEU A 504 9.85 -12.75 5.21
N VAL A 505 9.43 -11.67 5.87
CA VAL A 505 10.16 -11.11 7.03
C VAL A 505 10.26 -12.17 8.13
N ALA A 506 9.15 -12.84 8.44
CA ALA A 506 9.17 -13.93 9.43
C ALA A 506 10.05 -15.11 8.98
N ALA A 507 9.97 -15.49 7.70
CA ALA A 507 10.79 -16.56 7.14
C ALA A 507 12.29 -16.24 7.16
N TYR A 508 12.66 -14.98 6.87
CA TYR A 508 14.04 -14.50 7.01
C TYR A 508 14.54 -14.77 8.43
N TYR A 509 13.83 -14.32 9.46
CA TYR A 509 14.23 -14.58 10.84
C TYR A 509 14.26 -16.06 11.21
N LEU A 510 13.29 -16.83 10.73
CA LEU A 510 13.19 -18.26 10.98
C LEU A 510 14.43 -19.01 10.45
N THR A 511 14.87 -18.72 9.22
CA THR A 511 16.05 -19.37 8.63
C THR A 511 17.36 -18.87 9.23
N HIS A 512 17.47 -17.58 9.56
CA HIS A 512 18.65 -17.02 10.23
C HIS A 512 18.85 -17.61 11.63
N VAL A 513 17.78 -17.73 12.42
CA VAL A 513 17.81 -18.33 13.76
C VAL A 513 18.14 -19.82 13.72
N ALA A 514 17.96 -20.48 12.57
CA ALA A 514 18.33 -21.87 12.33
C ALA A 514 19.74 -22.04 11.72
N GLY A 515 20.44 -20.95 11.36
CA GLY A 515 21.74 -21.01 10.68
C GLY A 515 21.66 -21.38 9.19
N ALA A 516 20.48 -21.32 8.57
CA ALA A 516 20.26 -21.57 7.16
C ALA A 516 20.28 -20.23 6.38
N VAL A 517 21.32 -19.98 5.58
CA VAL A 517 21.56 -18.65 4.99
C VAL A 517 21.40 -18.57 3.47
N GLU A 518 21.31 -19.70 2.75
CA GLU A 518 21.12 -19.68 1.30
C GLU A 518 19.63 -19.53 0.94
N ASN A 519 19.17 -18.29 0.76
CA ASN A 519 17.84 -17.98 0.23
C ASN A 519 17.78 -16.60 -0.45
N ASP A 520 16.73 -16.39 -1.24
CA ASP A 520 16.45 -15.16 -1.99
C ASP A 520 15.51 -14.19 -1.23
N TYR A 521 15.27 -14.40 0.07
CA TYR A 521 14.19 -13.71 0.80
C TYR A 521 14.43 -12.21 0.91
N LEU A 522 15.65 -11.79 1.22
CA LEU A 522 15.99 -10.37 1.35
C LEU A 522 15.82 -9.61 0.02
N GLU A 523 16.35 -10.15 -1.07
CA GLU A 523 16.23 -9.51 -2.39
C GLU A 523 14.78 -9.49 -2.88
N SER A 524 14.02 -10.56 -2.60
CA SER A 524 12.58 -10.61 -2.87
C SER A 524 11.82 -9.56 -2.06
N LEU A 525 12.12 -9.40 -0.77
CA LEU A 525 11.54 -8.37 0.10
C LEU A 525 11.83 -6.95 -0.39
N LYS A 526 13.06 -6.69 -0.87
CA LYS A 526 13.42 -5.39 -1.46
C LYS A 526 12.57 -5.10 -2.69
N SER A 527 12.44 -6.06 -3.60
CA SER A 527 11.63 -5.94 -4.83
C SER A 527 10.14 -5.73 -4.52
N MET A 528 9.59 -6.53 -3.60
CA MET A 528 8.22 -6.39 -3.12
C MET A 528 7.97 -5.02 -2.48
N SER A 529 8.91 -4.52 -1.68
CA SER A 529 8.80 -3.21 -1.03
C SER A 529 8.80 -2.08 -2.04
N GLN A 530 9.59 -2.17 -3.11
CA GLN A 530 9.55 -1.19 -4.20
C GLN A 530 8.16 -1.13 -4.85
N TYR A 531 7.52 -2.27 -5.10
CA TYR A 531 6.14 -2.29 -5.61
C TYR A 531 5.13 -1.68 -4.61
N VAL A 532 5.21 -2.07 -3.33
CA VAL A 532 4.32 -1.55 -2.27
C VAL A 532 4.49 -0.04 -2.11
N LEU A 533 5.71 0.51 -2.20
CA LEU A 533 5.97 1.95 -2.14
C LEU A 533 5.30 2.72 -3.29
N ARG A 534 5.24 2.14 -4.50
CA ARG A 534 4.48 2.73 -5.64
C ARG A 534 2.96 2.72 -5.42
N CYS A 535 2.47 1.87 -4.53
CA CYS A 535 1.08 1.87 -4.10
C CYS A 535 0.80 2.92 -3.02
N GLN A 536 1.81 3.61 -2.46
CA GLN A 536 1.58 4.68 -1.52
C GLN A 536 1.19 5.98 -2.24
N ILE A 537 0.09 6.60 -1.81
CA ILE A 537 -0.34 7.91 -2.28
C ILE A 537 0.64 8.96 -1.77
N ASN A 538 1.22 9.73 -2.68
CA ASN A 538 2.20 10.78 -2.41
C ASN A 538 1.86 12.06 -3.20
N GLU A 539 2.71 13.07 -3.04
CA GLU A 539 2.54 14.39 -3.65
C GLU A 539 2.56 14.41 -5.19
N LEU A 540 3.13 13.37 -5.81
CA LEU A 540 3.27 13.26 -7.26
C LEU A 540 2.13 12.43 -7.85
N ASN A 541 1.88 11.22 -7.35
CA ASN A 541 0.83 10.37 -7.93
C ASN A 541 -0.59 10.81 -7.54
N GLY A 542 -0.78 11.44 -6.37
CA GLY A 542 -2.08 11.83 -5.86
C GLY A 542 -2.54 13.22 -6.29
N MET A 543 -1.73 13.97 -7.04
CA MET A 543 -1.98 15.41 -7.29
C MET A 543 -3.28 15.71 -8.02
N CYS A 544 -3.79 14.75 -8.81
CA CYS A 544 -5.03 14.88 -9.56
C CYS A 544 -6.26 14.37 -8.81
N LEU A 545 -6.14 13.91 -7.56
CA LEU A 545 -7.29 13.47 -6.77
C LEU A 545 -8.16 14.68 -6.37
N PRO A 546 -9.48 14.47 -6.13
CA PRO A 546 -10.37 15.52 -5.60
C PRO A 546 -9.85 16.19 -4.32
N ASP A 547 -9.37 15.40 -3.35
CA ASP A 547 -8.68 15.88 -2.14
C ASP A 547 -7.38 15.08 -1.92
N PRO A 548 -6.24 15.54 -2.48
CA PRO A 548 -4.96 14.86 -2.31
C PRO A 548 -4.44 14.91 -0.87
N GLY A 549 -4.75 15.98 -0.12
CA GLY A 549 -4.30 16.15 1.26
C GLY A 549 -4.90 15.09 2.17
N ARG A 550 -6.20 14.80 2.00
CA ARG A 550 -6.86 13.70 2.68
C ARG A 550 -6.30 12.35 2.25
N ALA A 551 -6.08 12.11 0.96
CA ALA A 551 -5.58 10.81 0.48
C ALA A 551 -4.10 10.51 0.82
N LEU A 552 -3.29 11.54 1.10
CA LEU A 552 -1.84 11.43 1.27
C LEU A 552 -1.43 10.34 2.27
N GLY A 553 -0.42 9.54 1.91
CA GLY A 553 0.15 8.50 2.77
C GLY A 553 -0.61 7.18 2.81
N GLY A 554 -1.87 7.15 2.34
CA GLY A 554 -2.65 5.92 2.20
C GLY A 554 -2.03 4.96 1.18
N PHE A 555 -2.26 3.66 1.35
CA PHE A 555 -1.83 2.63 0.41
C PHE A 555 -3.05 2.15 -0.38
N ARG A 556 -3.05 2.38 -1.69
CA ARG A 556 -4.16 2.04 -2.58
C ARG A 556 -4.13 0.56 -2.98
N ALA A 557 -5.29 0.02 -3.37
CA ALA A 557 -5.47 -1.40 -3.69
C ALA A 557 -4.50 -1.92 -4.77
N SER A 558 -4.23 -1.12 -5.79
CA SER A 558 -3.24 -1.38 -6.84
C SER A 558 -2.76 -0.06 -7.47
N LEU A 559 -1.87 -0.14 -8.47
CA LEU A 559 -1.43 1.02 -9.24
C LEU A 559 -2.55 1.68 -10.08
N THR A 560 -3.68 0.98 -10.27
CA THR A 560 -4.83 1.43 -11.08
C THR A 560 -6.15 1.49 -10.31
N ASN A 561 -6.18 1.04 -9.05
CA ASN A 561 -7.35 1.12 -8.18
C ASN A 561 -6.98 1.92 -6.93
N TRP A 562 -7.62 3.09 -6.79
CA TRP A 562 -7.35 4.07 -5.75
C TRP A 562 -7.98 3.76 -4.39
N GLU A 563 -8.83 2.73 -4.27
CA GLU A 563 -9.43 2.37 -2.98
C GLU A 563 -8.35 2.18 -1.91
N VAL A 564 -8.52 2.82 -0.75
CA VAL A 564 -7.68 2.61 0.41
C VAL A 564 -8.52 1.98 1.50
N ARG A 565 -8.11 0.79 1.95
CA ARG A 565 -8.63 0.18 3.17
C ARG A 565 -7.58 0.22 4.26
N ILE A 566 -8.03 0.27 5.51
CA ILE A 566 -7.13 0.30 6.67
C ILE A 566 -6.20 -0.93 6.70
N ASP A 567 -6.65 -2.09 6.22
CA ASP A 567 -5.81 -3.29 6.13
C ASP A 567 -4.70 -3.19 5.08
N TYR A 568 -4.90 -2.41 4.01
CA TYR A 568 -3.86 -2.18 3.01
C TYR A 568 -2.70 -1.42 3.65
N VAL A 569 -3.04 -0.40 4.44
CA VAL A 569 -2.07 0.44 5.15
C VAL A 569 -1.41 -0.33 6.30
N GLN A 570 -2.19 -1.11 7.05
CA GLN A 570 -1.67 -2.00 8.09
C GLN A 570 -0.56 -2.91 7.56
N HIS A 571 -0.87 -3.73 6.56
CA HIS A 571 0.06 -4.75 6.08
C HIS A 571 1.30 -4.11 5.44
N ALA A 572 1.12 -2.99 4.74
CA ALA A 572 2.25 -2.23 4.19
C ALA A 572 3.18 -1.71 5.29
N ILE A 573 2.65 -1.10 6.36
CA ILE A 573 3.46 -0.63 7.50
C ILE A 573 4.25 -1.79 8.12
N SER A 574 3.58 -2.88 8.48
CA SER A 574 4.22 -4.03 9.11
C SER A 574 5.35 -4.62 8.26
N MET A 575 5.11 -4.81 6.96
CA MET A 575 6.11 -5.32 6.03
C MET A 575 7.32 -4.38 5.92
N LEU A 576 7.07 -3.09 5.70
CA LEU A 576 8.13 -2.09 5.48
C LEU A 576 8.99 -1.90 6.74
N LEU A 577 8.37 -1.91 7.93
CA LEU A 577 9.12 -1.92 9.20
C LEU A 577 9.92 -3.21 9.37
N GLY A 578 9.35 -4.36 9.00
CA GLY A 578 10.07 -5.64 9.04
C GLY A 578 11.33 -5.66 8.17
N LEU A 579 11.24 -5.20 6.92
CA LEU A 579 12.41 -5.06 6.05
C LEU A 579 13.40 -4.01 6.58
N ARG A 580 12.91 -2.91 7.15
CA ARG A 580 13.76 -1.89 7.76
C ARG A 580 14.66 -2.49 8.84
N GLU A 581 14.10 -3.28 9.75
CA GLU A 581 14.89 -3.92 10.82
C GLU A 581 15.95 -4.85 10.24
N ILE A 582 15.59 -5.68 9.27
CA ILE A 582 16.54 -6.56 8.58
C ILE A 582 17.70 -5.77 7.96
N LEU A 583 17.43 -4.63 7.31
CA LEU A 583 18.46 -3.78 6.71
C LEU A 583 19.32 -3.02 7.72
N MET A 584 18.89 -2.92 8.98
CA MET A 584 19.63 -2.26 10.05
C MET A 584 20.48 -3.25 10.87
N GLU A 585 20.32 -4.55 10.67
CA GLU A 585 21.14 -5.54 11.34
C GLU A 585 22.61 -5.40 10.91
N PRO A 586 23.56 -5.40 11.86
CA PRO A 586 24.97 -5.41 11.52
C PRO A 586 25.30 -6.66 10.69
N GLU A 587 26.08 -6.52 9.62
CA GLU A 587 26.57 -7.66 8.81
C GLU A 587 27.25 -8.77 9.66
N ASN A 588 27.73 -8.42 10.86
CA ASN A 588 28.40 -9.31 11.81
C ASN A 588 27.51 -9.89 12.93
N ALA A 589 26.23 -9.50 13.03
CA ALA A 589 25.29 -10.15 13.97
C ALA A 589 24.86 -11.55 13.48
N VAL A 590 25.18 -11.86 12.23
CA VAL A 590 24.77 -13.05 11.46
C VAL A 590 25.62 -14.30 11.78
N THR A 591 26.70 -14.18 12.58
CA THR A 591 27.67 -15.26 12.81
C THR A 591 27.84 -15.70 14.26
N ALA A 592 27.04 -15.20 15.20
CA ALA A 592 27.11 -15.66 16.59
C ALA A 592 26.16 -16.86 16.81
N PRO A 593 26.69 -18.06 17.11
CA PRO A 593 25.89 -19.28 17.28
C PRO A 593 24.94 -19.27 18.49
#